data_AF-A0A817RRT3-F1
#
_entry.id   AF-A0A817RRT3-F1
#
_cell.length_a   1.000
_cell.length_b   1.000
_cell.length_c   1.000
_cell.angle_alpha   90.00
_cell.angle_beta   90.00
_cell.angle_gamma   90.00
#
_symmetry.space_group_name_H-M   'P 1'
#
loop_
_entity.id
_entity.type
_entity.pdbx_description
1 polymer ?
#
loop_
_entity_poly.entity_id
_entity_poly.type
_entity_poly.pdbx_seq_one_letter_code
_entity_poly.pdbx_strand_id
1 'polypeptide(L)'
;MKPYIQEPLALDLIDKLLTLDPKQRIDADNAVSSDFFYSEPPLADLKPLLSKYPSMFELKEVSRNAYNPQMQQQQQQQRMKQPRPNVPNLPSEPIY
;
A
#
# COMPACT_ATOMS: atom_id res chain seq x y z
N MET A 1 1.21 -31.37 19.04
CA MET A 1 1.35 -30.35 17.98
C MET A 1 0.44 -30.76 16.82
N LYS A 2 -0.57 -30.04 16.32
CA LYS A 2 -1.17 -28.72 16.61
C LYS A 2 -2.70 -28.90 16.45
N PRO A 3 -3.54 -28.58 17.44
CA PRO A 3 -4.99 -28.81 17.41
C PRO A 3 -5.80 -27.83 16.52
N TYR A 4 -5.13 -27.11 15.61
CA TYR A 4 -5.72 -26.01 14.82
C TYR A 4 -5.70 -26.22 13.31
N ILE A 5 -5.18 -27.35 12.83
CA ILE A 5 -5.10 -27.61 11.39
C ILE A 5 -6.31 -28.43 11.00
N GLN A 6 -7.32 -27.73 10.47
CA GLN A 6 -8.57 -28.33 10.02
C GLN A 6 -8.46 -28.89 8.59
N GLU A 7 -7.47 -28.42 7.80
CA GLU A 7 -7.38 -28.72 6.37
C GLU A 7 -6.01 -29.31 5.99
N PRO A 8 -5.87 -30.64 5.90
CA PRO A 8 -4.60 -31.30 5.57
C PRO A 8 -4.11 -30.98 4.15
N LEU A 9 -5.02 -30.76 3.20
CA LEU A 9 -4.67 -30.40 1.82
C LEU A 9 -4.06 -28.99 1.72
N ALA A 10 -4.56 -28.05 2.54
CA ALA A 10 -3.99 -26.71 2.63
C ALA A 10 -2.55 -26.75 3.16
N LEU A 11 -2.30 -27.61 4.15
CA LEU A 11 -0.97 -27.78 4.73
C LEU A 11 0.02 -28.35 3.71
N ASP A 12 -0.39 -29.40 2.99
CA ASP A 12 0.46 -30.02 1.96
C ASP A 12 0.83 -29.03 0.84
N LEU A 13 -0.14 -28.22 0.38
CA LEU A 13 0.12 -27.17 -0.61
C LEU A 13 1.11 -26.13 -0.08
N ILE A 14 0.96 -25.68 1.17
CA ILE A 14 1.88 -24.72 1.80
C ILE A 14 3.28 -25.30 1.92
N ASP A 15 3.42 -26.56 2.35
CA ASP A 15 4.74 -27.22 2.47
C ASP A 15 5.45 -27.28 1.10
N LYS A 16 4.72 -27.63 0.03
CA LYS A 16 5.24 -27.62 -1.34
C LYS A 16 5.66 -26.23 -1.82
N LEU A 17 4.87 -25.20 -1.51
CA LEU A 17 5.18 -23.80 -1.84
C LEU A 17 6.40 -23.25 -1.08
N LEU A 18 6.60 -23.70 0.16
CA LEU A 18 7.69 -23.26 1.03
C LEU A 18 8.95 -24.15 0.92
N THR A 19 9.08 -24.94 -0.15
CA THR A 19 10.28 -25.74 -0.42
C THR A 19 11.51 -24.83 -0.59
N LEU A 20 12.58 -25.15 0.16
CA LEU A 20 13.82 -24.37 0.22
C LEU A 20 14.56 -24.33 -1.12
N ASP A 21 14.70 -25.49 -1.77
CA ASP A 21 15.29 -25.59 -3.09
C ASP A 21 14.27 -25.12 -4.15
N PRO A 22 14.52 -24.01 -4.87
CA PRO A 22 13.59 -23.50 -5.87
C PRO A 22 13.39 -24.46 -7.04
N LYS A 23 14.33 -25.39 -7.30
CA LYS A 23 14.17 -26.40 -8.36
C LYS A 23 13.18 -27.50 -7.97
N GLN A 24 12.97 -27.70 -6.67
CA GLN A 24 12.04 -28.69 -6.12
C GLN A 24 10.72 -28.06 -5.66
N ARG A 25 10.67 -26.73 -5.60
CA ARG A 25 9.45 -25.98 -5.29
C ARG A 25 8.42 -26.17 -6.40
N ILE A 26 7.16 -26.34 -5.98
CA ILE A 26 6.03 -26.43 -6.90
C ILE A 26 5.90 -25.14 -7.72
N ASP A 27 5.60 -25.27 -9.01
CA ASP A 27 5.28 -24.16 -9.89
C ASP A 27 3.80 -23.74 -9.76
N ALA A 28 3.42 -22.65 -10.43
CA ALA A 28 2.06 -22.13 -10.36
C ALA A 28 1.04 -23.10 -10.98
N ASP A 29 1.39 -23.74 -12.10
CA ASP A 29 0.49 -24.65 -12.82
C ASP A 29 0.17 -25.90 -12.00
N ASN A 30 1.18 -26.48 -11.33
CA ASN A 30 0.96 -27.62 -10.44
C ASN A 30 0.30 -27.19 -9.12
N ALA A 31 0.56 -25.97 -8.63
CA ALA A 31 -0.07 -25.47 -7.41
C ALA A 31 -1.60 -25.31 -7.56
N VAL A 32 -2.05 -24.73 -8.67
CA VAL A 32 -3.50 -24.58 -8.98
C VAL A 32 -4.18 -25.93 -9.18
N SER A 33 -3.43 -26.93 -9.67
CA SER A 33 -3.91 -28.29 -9.87
C SER A 33 -3.98 -29.14 -8.58
N SER A 34 -3.66 -28.56 -7.41
CA SER A 34 -3.70 -29.29 -6.15
C SER A 34 -5.14 -29.58 -5.68
N ASP A 35 -5.31 -30.74 -5.04
CA ASP A 35 -6.61 -31.21 -4.51
C ASP A 35 -7.27 -30.20 -3.57
N PHE A 36 -6.49 -29.32 -2.94
CA PHE A 36 -6.99 -28.24 -2.09
C PHE A 36 -8.03 -27.34 -2.80
N PHE A 37 -7.88 -27.09 -4.09
CA PHE A 37 -8.83 -26.25 -4.85
C PHE A 37 -10.07 -27.01 -5.35
N TYR A 38 -10.05 -28.35 -5.27
CA TYR A 38 -11.11 -29.23 -5.79
C TYR A 38 -11.80 -30.05 -4.69
N SER A 39 -11.33 -29.96 -3.44
CA SER A 39 -11.98 -30.58 -2.28
C SER A 39 -13.21 -29.80 -1.82
N GLU A 40 -14.19 -30.50 -1.27
CA GLU A 40 -15.37 -29.90 -0.63
C GLU A 40 -15.01 -29.25 0.71
N PRO A 41 -15.52 -28.06 1.05
CA PRO A 41 -16.46 -27.25 0.26
C PRO A 41 -15.76 -26.54 -0.92
N PRO A 42 -16.45 -26.36 -2.07
CA PRO A 42 -15.91 -25.62 -3.19
C PRO A 42 -15.50 -24.22 -2.74
N LEU A 43 -14.50 -23.65 -3.41
CA LEU A 43 -13.98 -22.31 -3.13
C LEU A 43 -15.13 -21.32 -2.91
N ALA A 44 -15.31 -20.90 -1.66
CA ALA A 44 -16.44 -20.08 -1.25
C ALA A 44 -16.41 -18.71 -1.94
N ASP A 45 -17.59 -18.12 -2.14
CA ASP A 45 -17.71 -16.76 -2.67
C ASP A 45 -16.91 -15.78 -1.79
N LEU A 46 -15.99 -15.04 -2.39
CA LEU A 46 -15.14 -14.08 -1.70
C LEU A 46 -15.88 -12.77 -1.36
N LYS A 47 -17.11 -12.56 -1.86
CA LYS A 47 -17.91 -11.34 -1.60
C LYS A 47 -18.00 -10.93 -0.11
N PRO A 48 -18.21 -11.83 0.87
CA PRO A 48 -18.23 -11.44 2.27
C PRO A 48 -16.88 -10.88 2.74
N LEU A 49 -15.77 -11.46 2.28
CA LEU A 49 -14.43 -10.98 2.59
C LEU A 49 -14.16 -9.63 1.92
N LEU A 50 -14.52 -9.49 0.64
CA LEU A 50 -14.31 -8.26 -0.13
C LEU A 50 -15.21 -7.11 0.33
N SER A 51 -16.38 -7.39 0.91
CA SER A 51 -17.21 -6.34 1.55
C SER A 51 -16.57 -5.73 2.81
N LYS A 52 -15.65 -6.48 3.45
CA LYS A 52 -15.00 -6.06 4.71
C LYS A 52 -13.76 -5.19 4.46
N TYR A 53 -13.10 -5.36 3.32
CA TYR A 53 -11.83 -4.69 3.03
C TYR A 53 -11.96 -3.80 1.79
N PRO A 54 -11.48 -2.54 1.85
CA PRO A 54 -11.50 -1.66 0.68
C PRO A 54 -10.63 -2.25 -0.43
N SER A 55 -11.02 -1.98 -1.67
CA SER A 55 -10.29 -2.45 -2.83
C SER A 55 -8.87 -1.86 -2.86
N MET A 56 -7.90 -2.64 -3.34
CA MET A 56 -6.52 -2.14 -3.54
C MET A 56 -6.45 -0.93 -4.48
N PHE A 57 -7.44 -0.74 -5.34
CA PHE A 57 -7.57 0.45 -6.18
C PHE A 57 -7.93 1.68 -5.33
N GLU A 58 -8.90 1.57 -4.42
CA GLU A 58 -9.34 2.67 -3.54
C GLU A 58 -8.22 3.12 -2.60
N LEU A 59 -7.45 2.19 -2.04
CA LEU A 59 -6.30 2.50 -1.16
C LEU A 59 -5.22 3.34 -1.85
N LYS A 60 -4.99 3.13 -3.15
CA LYS A 60 -3.98 3.87 -3.92
C LYS A 60 -4.42 5.28 -4.30
N GLU A 61 -5.73 5.52 -4.39
CA GLU A 61 -6.26 6.86 -4.70
C GLU A 61 -6.14 7.82 -3.52
N VAL A 62 -6.21 7.30 -2.28
CA VAL A 62 -5.99 8.11 -1.07
C VAL A 62 -4.60 8.73 -1.06
N SER A 63 -3.57 8.04 -1.57
CA SER A 63 -2.21 8.58 -1.66
C SER A 63 -2.05 9.66 -2.74
N ARG A 64 -2.89 9.68 -3.77
CA ARG A 64 -2.83 10.69 -4.84
C ARG A 64 -3.61 11.96 -4.46
N ASN A 65 -4.75 11.83 -3.80
CA ASN A 65 -5.60 12.96 -3.42
C ASN A 65 -5.11 13.72 -2.18
N ALA A 66 -4.12 13.20 -1.45
CA ALA A 66 -3.47 13.91 -0.34
C ALA A 66 -2.63 15.12 -0.79
N TYR A 67 -2.28 15.21 -2.08
CA TYR A 67 -1.66 16.42 -2.64
C TYR A 67 -2.76 17.39 -3.07
N ASN A 68 -3.20 18.23 -2.13
CA ASN A 68 -4.18 19.27 -2.42
C ASN A 68 -3.44 20.57 -2.82
N PRO A 69 -3.23 20.87 -4.12
CA PRO A 69 -2.46 22.05 -4.57
C PRO A 69 -3.06 23.38 -4.12
N GLN A 70 -4.35 23.38 -3.73
CA GLN A 70 -5.06 24.56 -3.22
C GLN A 70 -4.53 25.05 -1.86
N MET A 71 -4.05 24.15 -0.99
CA MET A 71 -3.44 24.53 0.30
C MET A 71 -2.11 25.27 0.12
N GLN A 72 -1.34 24.94 -0.93
CA GLN A 72 -0.06 25.58 -1.21
C GLN A 72 -0.23 27.01 -1.73
N GLN A 73 -1.30 27.29 -2.48
CA GLN A 73 -1.61 28.65 -2.95
C GLN A 73 -2.07 29.59 -1.83
N GLN A 74 -2.84 29.10 -0.85
CA GLN A 74 -3.23 29.93 0.30
C GLN A 74 -2.04 30.29 1.20
N GLN A 75 -1.06 29.40 1.35
CA GLN A 75 0.12 29.69 2.16
C GLN A 75 1.08 30.70 1.49
N GLN A 76 1.18 30.72 0.17
CA GLN A 76 1.95 31.75 -0.56
C GLN A 76 1.31 33.14 -0.48
N GLN A 77 -0.02 33.24 -0.55
CA GLN A 77 -0.70 34.54 -0.44
C GLN A 77 -0.56 35.15 0.96
N GLN A 78 -0.50 34.33 2.02
CA GLN A 78 -0.27 34.84 3.37
C GLN A 78 1.19 35.29 3.59
N ARG A 79 2.18 34.62 2.98
CA ARG A 79 3.58 35.07 3.03
C ARG A 79 3.82 36.41 2.31
N MET A 80 3.02 36.75 1.30
CA MET A 80 3.10 38.05 0.62
C MET A 80 2.46 39.21 1.41
N LYS A 81 1.67 38.92 2.46
CA LYS A 81 1.00 39.94 3.28
C LYS A 81 1.80 40.32 4.55
N GLN A 82 2.97 39.73 4.79
CA GLN A 82 3.82 40.18 5.89
C GLN A 82 4.60 41.45 5.47
N PRO A 83 4.50 42.56 6.22
CA PRO A 83 5.33 43.72 5.98
C PRO A 83 6.80 43.34 6.18
N ARG A 84 7.66 43.77 5.25
CA ARG A 84 9.12 43.57 5.39
C ARG A 84 9.57 44.24 6.69
N PRO A 85 10.40 43.59 7.53
CA PRO A 85 10.97 44.28 8.69
C PRO A 85 11.80 45.47 8.21
N ASN A 86 11.58 46.63 8.83
CA ASN A 86 12.29 47.88 8.55
C ASN A 86 13.80 47.63 8.67
N VAL A 87 14.54 47.74 7.57
CA VAL A 87 15.99 47.90 7.59
C VAL A 87 16.30 49.35 7.98
N PRO A 88 17.06 49.62 9.05
CA PRO A 88 17.48 50.98 9.39
C PRO A 88 18.27 51.60 8.24
N ASN A 89 17.88 52.81 7.83
CA ASN A 89 18.48 53.56 6.72
C ASN A 89 19.94 53.91 7.05
N LEU A 90 20.91 53.28 6.39
CA LEU A 90 22.31 53.68 6.42
C LEU A 90 22.53 54.81 5.39
N PRO A 91 23.15 55.94 5.77
CA PRO A 91 23.37 57.05 4.85
C PRO A 91 24.32 56.63 3.73
N SER A 92 23.95 56.98 2.50
CA SER A 92 24.70 56.70 1.28
C SER A 92 25.94 57.60 1.20
N GLU A 93 27.12 57.01 1.41
CA GLU A 93 28.42 57.62 1.09
C GLU A 93 28.58 57.75 -0.44
N PRO A 94 29.00 58.93 -0.97
CA PRO A 94 29.31 59.08 -2.38
C PRO A 94 30.69 58.50 -2.68
N ILE A 95 30.77 57.62 -3.68
CA ILE A 95 32.05 57.12 -4.20
C ILE A 95 32.69 58.25 -5.03
N TYR A 96 33.87 58.71 -4.61
CA TYR A 96 34.80 59.51 -5.42
C TYR A 96 35.56 58.63 -6.42
#